data_AF-A0A972M820-F1
#
_entry.id   AF-A0A972M820-F1
#
_cell.length_a   1.000
_cell.length_b   1.000
_cell.length_c   1.000
_cell.angle_alpha   90.00
_cell.angle_beta   90.00
_cell.angle_gamma   90.00
#
_symmetry.space_group_name_H-M   'P 1'
#
loop_
_entity.id
_entity.type
_entity.pdbx_description
1 polymer ?
#
loop_
_entity_poly.entity_id
_entity_poly.type
_entity_poly.pdbx_seq_one_letter_code
_entity_poly.pdbx_strand_id
1 'polypeptide(L)'
;MKRWFTRNSKWWLDALAVVVLLAIGWRYAAPLPYVTDIILADETRYAAHGLIVRQTGKWPYRARSYALWYALLSWRTQDLMHLYDFNFQVLTVALPLALYAVLRAVGLPAAAAFVGSVVVLVSDLLIEAWPRVTTF
;
A
#
# COMPACT_ATOMS: atom_id res chain seq x y z
N MET A 1 -10.92 1.99 37.60
CA MET A 1 -11.08 1.72 36.15
C MET A 1 -10.28 0.47 35.80
N LYS A 2 -10.96 -0.57 35.30
CA LYS A 2 -10.40 -1.92 35.06
C LYS A 2 -9.22 -1.88 34.08
N ARG A 3 -8.09 -2.49 34.47
CA ARG A 3 -6.96 -2.87 33.59
C ARG A 3 -7.46 -3.87 32.54
N TRP A 4 -7.99 -3.40 31.42
CA TRP A 4 -8.45 -4.26 30.30
C TRP A 4 -7.37 -4.54 29.25
N PHE A 5 -6.20 -3.89 29.31
CA PHE A 5 -5.11 -4.16 28.38
C PHE A 5 -4.06 -5.03 29.04
N THR A 6 -4.30 -6.34 29.04
CA THR A 6 -3.23 -7.31 29.26
C THR A 6 -2.24 -7.18 28.10
N ARG A 7 -1.14 -6.48 28.33
CA ARG A 7 0.04 -6.46 27.46
C ARG A 7 0.72 -7.82 27.51
N ASN A 8 0.06 -8.82 26.91
CA ASN A 8 0.57 -10.16 26.71
C ASN A 8 0.56 -10.47 25.21
N SER A 9 1.01 -9.51 24.40
CA SER A 9 1.21 -9.78 22.98
C SER A 9 2.44 -10.65 22.83
N LYS A 10 2.21 -11.90 22.45
CA LYS A 10 3.30 -12.75 21.99
C LYS A 10 3.72 -12.20 20.63
N TRP A 11 4.92 -11.62 20.56
CA TRP A 11 5.47 -11.00 19.34
C TRP A 11 5.38 -11.89 18.09
N TRP A 12 5.40 -13.21 18.25
CA TRP A 12 5.24 -14.17 17.15
C TRP A 12 3.85 -14.16 16.53
N LEU A 13 2.80 -13.81 17.27
CA LEU A 13 1.44 -13.63 16.73
C LEU A 13 1.40 -12.41 15.81
N ASP A 14 2.07 -11.33 16.21
CA ASP A 14 2.21 -10.13 15.39
C ASP A 14 3.01 -10.42 14.11
N ALA A 15 4.12 -11.16 14.24
CA ALA A 15 4.91 -11.59 13.09
C ALA A 15 4.10 -12.49 12.13
N LEU A 16 3.37 -13.47 12.68
CA LEU A 16 2.51 -14.35 11.89
C LEU A 16 1.42 -13.57 11.16
N ALA A 17 0.73 -12.65 11.86
CA ALA A 17 -0.29 -11.80 11.27
C ALA A 17 0.27 -10.97 10.10
N VAL A 18 1.45 -10.36 10.27
CA VAL A 18 2.12 -9.58 9.22
C VAL A 18 2.49 -10.47 8.02
N VAL A 19 3.06 -11.65 8.25
CA VAL A 19 3.42 -12.59 7.16
C VAL A 19 2.17 -13.04 6.39
N VAL A 20 1.09 -13.37 7.11
CA VAL A 20 -0.17 -13.76 6.48
C VAL A 20 -0.77 -12.60 5.71
N LEU A 21 -0.83 -11.39 6.28
CA LEU A 21 -1.31 -10.18 5.60
C LEU A 21 -0.50 -9.87 4.33
N LEU A 22 0.82 -10.00 4.38
CA LEU A 22 1.69 -9.85 3.20
C LEU A 22 1.35 -10.90 2.12
N ALA A 23 1.21 -12.17 2.51
CA ALA A 23 0.94 -13.25 1.57
C ALA A 23 -0.43 -13.09 0.89
N ILE A 24 -1.49 -12.85 1.65
CA ILE A 24 -2.84 -12.67 1.10
C ILE A 24 -2.96 -11.34 0.35
N GLY A 25 -2.33 -10.28 0.85
CA GLY A 25 -2.33 -8.97 0.23
C GLY A 25 -1.66 -9.01 -1.14
N TRP A 26 -0.48 -9.63 -1.24
CA TRP A 26 0.20 -9.77 -2.52
C TRP A 26 -0.57 -10.65 -3.50
N ARG A 27 -1.19 -11.73 -3.01
CA ARG A 27 -2.04 -12.60 -3.83
C ARG A 27 -3.27 -11.86 -4.37
N TYR A 28 -3.87 -11.00 -3.56
CA TYR A 28 -5.01 -10.16 -3.92
C TYR A 28 -4.61 -9.04 -4.90
N ALA A 29 -3.43 -8.43 -4.71
CA ALA A 29 -2.94 -7.35 -5.54
C ALA A 29 -2.41 -7.80 -6.91
N ALA A 30 -1.92 -9.03 -7.03
CA ALA A 30 -1.34 -9.57 -8.26
C ALA A 30 -2.24 -9.46 -9.52
N PRO A 31 -3.54 -9.79 -9.49
CA PRO A 31 -4.42 -9.66 -10.66
C PRO A 31 -4.89 -8.22 -10.95
N LEU A 32 -4.73 -7.28 -10.02
CA LEU A 32 -5.31 -5.94 -10.15
C LEU A 32 -4.90 -5.18 -11.43
N PRO A 33 -3.64 -5.22 -11.90
CA PRO A 33 -3.25 -4.57 -13.14
C PRO A 33 -3.99 -5.06 -14.40
N TYR A 34 -4.51 -6.30 -14.38
CA TYR A 34 -5.17 -6.91 -15.54
C TYR A 34 -6.67 -6.66 -15.58
N VAL A 35 -7.25 -6.24 -14.46
CA VAL A 35 -8.70 -6.02 -14.31
C VAL A 35 -9.04 -4.54 -14.11
N THR A 36 -8.04 -3.66 -14.13
CA THR A 36 -8.23 -2.23 -13.88
C THR A 36 -7.48 -1.38 -14.91
N ASP A 37 -8.14 -0.36 -15.45
CA ASP A 37 -7.53 0.54 -16.44
C ASP A 37 -6.68 1.64 -15.79
N ILE A 38 -5.61 2.04 -16.48
CA ILE A 38 -4.73 3.14 -16.06
C ILE A 38 -5.44 4.46 -16.32
N ILE A 39 -5.51 5.31 -15.29
CA ILE A 39 -6.05 6.66 -15.41
C ILE A 39 -4.90 7.64 -15.59
N LEU A 40 -4.90 8.35 -16.71
CA LEU A 40 -3.98 9.43 -17.01
C LEU A 40 -4.32 10.67 -16.16
N ALA A 41 -3.68 10.76 -15.00
CA ALA A 41 -3.88 11.83 -14.04
C ALA A 41 -2.55 12.27 -13.41
N ASP A 42 -2.62 12.99 -12.28
CA ASP A 42 -1.44 13.44 -11.53
C ASP A 42 -0.48 12.30 -11.17
N GLU A 43 -1.03 11.12 -10.87
CA GLU A 43 -0.26 9.96 -10.47
C GLU A 43 0.69 9.47 -11.57
N THR A 44 0.22 9.40 -12.82
CA THR A 44 1.09 9.07 -13.98
C THR A 44 2.21 10.10 -14.17
N ARG A 45 1.96 11.38 -13.88
CA ARG A 45 2.99 12.42 -13.92
C ARG A 45 4.03 12.24 -12.81
N TYR A 46 3.59 11.85 -11.60
CA TYR A 46 4.50 11.55 -10.50
C TYR A 46 5.37 10.32 -10.78
N ALA A 47 4.80 9.27 -11.37
CA ALA A 47 5.53 8.10 -11.82
C ALA A 47 6.60 8.47 -12.87
N ALA A 48 6.26 9.29 -13.86
CA ALA A 48 7.20 9.78 -14.86
C ALA A 48 8.34 10.60 -14.23
N HIS A 49 8.02 11.49 -13.27
CA HIS A 49 9.05 12.23 -12.54
C HIS A 49 9.97 11.32 -11.73
N GLY A 50 9.46 10.25 -11.11
CA GLY A 50 10.29 9.28 -10.41
C GLY A 50 11.27 8.56 -11.33
N LEU A 51 10.85 8.19 -12.54
CA LEU A 51 11.75 7.62 -13.56
C LEU A 51 12.82 8.62 -14.00
N ILE A 52 12.45 9.87 -14.26
CA ILE A 52 13.41 10.93 -14.62
C ILE A 52 14.44 11.14 -13.51
N VAL A 53 14.00 11.20 -12.24
CA VAL A 53 14.89 11.31 -11.08
C VAL A 53 15.85 10.14 -11.03
N ARG A 54 15.37 8.91 -11.25
CA ARG A 54 16.21 7.70 -11.23
C ARG A 54 17.24 7.69 -12.36
N GLN A 55 16.84 8.09 -13.56
CA GLN A 55 17.68 8.02 -14.77
C GLN A 55 18.66 9.17 -14.89
N THR A 56 18.26 10.37 -14.49
CA THR A 56 19.00 11.62 -14.77
C THR A 56 19.43 12.38 -13.52
N GLY A 57 18.91 12.02 -12.34
CA GLY A 57 19.10 12.77 -11.11
C GLY A 57 18.38 14.12 -11.06
N LYS A 58 17.63 14.50 -12.11
CA LYS A 58 16.92 15.77 -12.18
C LYS A 58 15.63 15.72 -11.38
N TRP A 59 15.51 16.62 -10.40
CA TRP A 59 14.36 16.71 -9.52
C TRP A 59 13.28 17.66 -10.07
N PRO A 60 11.99 17.31 -9.98
CA PRO A 60 10.92 18.23 -10.32
C PRO A 60 10.84 19.39 -9.31
N TYR A 61 10.29 20.52 -9.77
CA TYR A 61 10.06 21.69 -8.91
C TYR A 61 8.95 21.43 -7.88
N ARG A 62 7.88 20.72 -8.27
CA ARG A 62 6.75 20.32 -7.41
C ARG A 62 6.74 18.80 -7.20
N ALA A 63 6.02 18.33 -6.19
CA ALA A 63 5.80 16.90 -5.92
C ALA A 63 7.10 16.06 -5.73
N ARG A 64 8.14 16.65 -5.13
CA ARG A 64 9.43 15.98 -4.90
C ARG A 64 9.31 14.71 -4.05
N SER A 65 8.40 14.70 -3.07
CA SER A 65 8.12 13.53 -2.24
C SER A 65 7.57 12.36 -3.05
N TYR A 66 6.59 12.63 -3.92
CA TYR A 66 6.03 11.62 -4.83
C TYR A 66 7.08 11.15 -5.85
N ALA A 67 7.88 12.06 -6.40
CA ALA A 67 8.97 11.69 -7.30
C ALA A 67 10.02 10.81 -6.60
N LEU A 68 10.35 11.09 -5.33
CA LEU A 68 11.22 10.24 -4.53
C LEU A 68 10.60 8.85 -4.31
N TRP A 69 9.32 8.79 -3.93
CA TRP A 69 8.59 7.53 -3.77
C TRP A 69 8.64 6.67 -5.04
N TYR A 70 8.31 7.27 -6.19
CA TYR A 70 8.37 6.57 -7.47
C TYR A 70 9.79 6.24 -7.92
N ALA A 71 10.79 7.07 -7.62
CA ALA A 71 12.19 6.75 -7.88
C ALA A 71 12.64 5.53 -7.06
N LEU A 72 12.20 5.42 -5.81
CA LEU A 72 12.44 4.23 -4.99
C LEU A 72 11.76 3.01 -5.60
N LEU A 73 10.46 3.09 -5.97
CA LEU A 73 9.71 2.00 -6.58
C LEU A 73 10.25 1.57 -7.95
N SER A 74 10.88 2.48 -8.71
CA SER A 74 11.45 2.19 -10.03
C SER A 74 12.65 1.24 -10.01
N TRP A 75 13.13 0.82 -8.84
CA TRP A 75 14.10 -0.28 -8.73
C TRP A 75 13.61 -1.58 -9.38
N ARG A 76 12.28 -1.80 -9.41
CA ARG A 76 11.68 -3.00 -9.98
C ARG A 76 11.48 -2.94 -11.49
N THR A 77 11.18 -1.76 -12.02
CA THR A 77 10.86 -1.53 -13.44
C THR A 77 11.17 -0.08 -13.83
N GLN A 78 11.62 0.11 -15.07
CA GLN A 78 11.81 1.42 -15.68
C GLN A 78 10.69 1.76 -16.68
N ASP A 79 9.75 0.85 -16.89
CA ASP A 79 8.54 1.09 -17.67
C ASP A 79 7.51 1.85 -16.83
N LEU A 80 6.93 2.91 -17.40
CA LEU A 80 6.00 3.80 -16.70
C LEU A 80 4.70 3.11 -16.30
N MET A 81 4.15 2.28 -17.18
CA MET A 81 2.88 1.60 -16.95
C MET A 81 3.06 0.55 -15.85
N HIS A 82 4.10 -0.27 -15.96
CA HIS A 82 4.41 -1.25 -14.92
C HIS A 82 4.77 -0.60 -13.58
N LEU A 83 5.39 0.59 -13.58
CA LEU A 83 5.70 1.32 -12.34
C LEU A 83 4.42 1.81 -11.65
N TYR A 84 3.47 2.31 -12.42
CA TYR A 84 2.15 2.72 -11.94
C TYR A 84 1.40 1.54 -11.32
N ASP A 85 1.35 0.41 -12.02
CA ASP A 85 0.71 -0.81 -11.55
C ASP A 85 1.37 -1.36 -10.28
N PHE A 86 2.70 -1.33 -10.23
CA PHE A 86 3.45 -1.77 -9.06
C PHE A 86 3.20 -0.87 -7.85
N ASN A 87 3.10 0.45 -8.05
CA ASN A 87 2.70 1.36 -6.98
C ASN A 87 1.33 0.99 -6.42
N PHE A 88 0.37 0.71 -7.29
CA PHE A 88 -0.98 0.30 -6.88
C PHE A 88 -0.93 -0.97 -6.03
N GLN A 89 -0.21 -2.01 -6.49
CA GLN A 89 -0.03 -3.24 -5.74
C GLN A 89 0.61 -3.02 -4.37
N VAL A 90 1.65 -2.18 -4.31
CA VAL A 90 2.34 -1.84 -3.06
C VAL A 90 1.40 -1.14 -2.09
N LEU A 91 0.61 -0.16 -2.54
CA LEU A 91 -0.32 0.58 -1.68
C LEU A 91 -1.46 -0.30 -1.18
N THR A 92 -2.01 -1.19 -2.02
CA THR A 92 -3.04 -2.17 -1.62
C THR A 92 -2.58 -3.05 -0.46
N VAL A 93 -1.30 -3.41 -0.41
CA VAL A 93 -0.75 -4.24 0.68
C VAL A 93 -0.27 -3.40 1.87
N ALA A 94 0.33 -2.24 1.61
CA ALA A 94 0.89 -1.39 2.65
C ALA A 94 -0.19 -0.79 3.57
N LEU A 95 -1.36 -0.41 3.03
CA LEU A 95 -2.45 0.18 3.81
C LEU A 95 -3.01 -0.74 4.91
N PRO A 96 -3.43 -1.99 4.63
CA PRO A 96 -3.91 -2.90 5.68
C PRO A 96 -2.81 -3.30 6.68
N LEU A 97 -1.54 -3.35 6.27
CA LEU A 97 -0.41 -3.55 7.18
C LEU A 97 -0.20 -2.36 8.11
N ALA A 98 -0.25 -1.14 7.59
CA ALA A 98 -0.17 0.08 8.38
C ALA A 98 -1.34 0.16 9.37
N LEU A 99 -2.56 -0.17 8.92
CA LEU A 99 -3.73 -0.27 9.78
C LEU A 99 -3.53 -1.31 10.89
N TYR A 100 -2.99 -2.49 10.56
CA TYR A 100 -2.69 -3.52 11.56
C TYR A 100 -1.79 -2.94 12.65
N ALA A 101 -0.68 -2.32 12.25
CA ALA A 101 0.28 -1.71 13.18
C ALA A 101 -0.38 -0.63 14.06
N VAL A 102 -1.22 0.23 13.49
CA VAL A 102 -1.96 1.26 14.23
C VAL A 102 -2.94 0.63 15.24
N LEU A 103 -3.73 -0.36 14.83
CA LEU A 103 -4.67 -1.04 15.73
C LEU A 103 -3.94 -1.74 16.88
N ARG A 104 -2.78 -2.35 16.61
CA ARG A 104 -1.92 -2.95 17.64
C ARG A 104 -1.33 -1.89 18.57
N ALA A 105 -0.94 -0.72 18.05
CA ALA A 105 -0.41 0.38 18.84
C ALA A 105 -1.46 0.99 19.79
N VAL A 106 -2.73 1.03 19.38
CA VAL A 106 -3.87 1.45 20.23
C VAL A 106 -4.28 0.37 21.23
N GLY A 107 -3.68 -0.83 21.15
CA GLY A 107 -3.82 -1.90 22.12
C GLY A 107 -4.82 -3.00 21.74
N LEU A 108 -5.43 -2.95 20.54
CA LEU A 108 -6.40 -3.97 20.14
C LEU A 108 -5.76 -5.36 20.12
N PRO A 109 -6.47 -6.42 20.53
CA PRO A 109 -5.97 -7.80 20.42
C PRO A 109 -5.54 -8.14 18.99
N ALA A 110 -4.47 -8.93 18.84
CA ALA A 110 -3.91 -9.28 17.53
C ALA A 110 -4.93 -9.84 16.55
N ALA A 111 -5.82 -10.73 17.00
CA ALA A 111 -6.89 -11.29 16.18
C ALA A 111 -7.87 -10.22 15.68
N ALA A 112 -8.29 -9.28 16.54
CA ALA A 112 -9.21 -8.22 16.16
C ALA A 112 -8.56 -7.23 15.18
N ALA A 113 -7.29 -6.86 15.42
CA ALA A 113 -6.51 -6.03 14.51
C ALA A 113 -6.33 -6.70 13.15
N PHE A 114 -6.02 -8.00 13.13
CA PHE A 114 -5.86 -8.78 11.90
C PHE A 114 -7.16 -8.82 11.10
N VAL A 115 -8.29 -9.16 11.72
CA VAL A 115 -9.60 -9.19 11.05
C VAL A 115 -9.94 -7.81 10.48
N GLY A 116 -9.75 -6.73 11.25
CA GLY A 116 -9.97 -5.37 10.77
C GLY A 116 -9.12 -5.02 9.54
N SER A 117 -7.85 -5.39 9.55
CA SER A 117 -6.95 -5.21 8.40
C SER A 117 -7.34 -6.04 7.18
N VAL A 118 -7.79 -7.28 7.37
CA VAL A 118 -8.28 -8.12 6.27
C VAL A 118 -9.55 -7.53 5.65
N VAL A 119 -10.48 -7.04 6.47
CA VAL A 119 -11.70 -6.37 5.97
C VAL A 119 -11.34 -5.16 5.11
N VAL A 120 -10.36 -4.34 5.55
CA VAL A 120 -9.89 -3.21 4.74
C VAL A 120 -9.21 -3.67 3.46
N LEU A 121 -8.38 -4.72 3.49
CA LEU A 121 -7.71 -5.28 2.31
C LEU A 121 -8.71 -5.64 1.19
N VAL A 122 -9.85 -6.23 1.56
CA VAL A 122 -10.88 -6.68 0.59
C VAL A 122 -11.99 -5.65 0.37
N SER A 123 -11.94 -4.51 1.05
CA SER A 123 -12.96 -3.46 0.88
C SER A 123 -12.69 -2.63 -0.36
N ASP A 124 -13.78 -2.15 -0.97
CA ASP A 124 -13.71 -1.21 -2.08
C ASP A 124 -13.05 0.13 -1.68
N LEU A 125 -12.91 0.42 -0.37
CA LEU A 125 -12.18 1.61 0.10
C LEU A 125 -10.75 1.69 -0.43
N LEU A 126 -10.07 0.56 -0.65
CA LEU A 126 -8.72 0.56 -1.23
C LEU A 126 -8.72 0.71 -2.76
N ILE A 127 -9.85 0.40 -3.40
CA ILE A 127 -10.04 0.50 -4.85
C ILE A 127 -10.53 1.91 -5.21
N GLU A 128 -11.36 2.53 -4.37
CA GLU A 128 -11.96 3.85 -4.54
C GLU A 128 -11.16 4.99 -3.89
N ALA A 129 -10.22 4.67 -2.98
CA ALA A 129 -9.28 5.68 -2.48
C ALA A 129 -8.46 6.20 -3.67
N TRP A 130 -8.58 7.51 -3.92
CA TRP A 130 -7.92 8.15 -5.03
C TRP A 130 -6.43 7.76 -5.10
N PRO A 131 -5.95 7.35 -6.27
CA PRO A 131 -6.47 7.80 -7.56
C PRO A 131 -7.23 6.71 -8.34
N ARG A 132 -8.41 6.24 -7.90
CA ARG A 132 -9.44 5.77 -8.85
C ARG A 132 -10.84 6.21 -8.45
N VAL A 133 -11.53 6.80 -9.43
CA VAL A 133 -12.98 6.88 -9.51
C VAL A 133 -13.42 5.61 -10.25
N THR A 134 -14.43 4.94 -9.72
CA THR A 134 -15.08 3.78 -10.35
C THR A 134 -15.56 4.11 -11.76
N THR A 135 -15.47 3.13 -12.65
CA THR A 135 -16.11 3.16 -13.96
C THR A 135 -17.62 3.35 -13.80
N PHE A 136 -18.19 4.34 -14.51
CA PHE A 136 -19.62 4.38 -14.83
C PHE A 136 -19.94 3.38 -15.94
#